data_AF-A0A2N4YY46-F1
#
_entry.id   AF-A0A2N4YY46-F1
#
_cell.length_a   1.000
_cell.length_b   1.000
_cell.length_c   1.000
_cell.angle_alpha   90.00
_cell.angle_beta   90.00
_cell.angle_gamma   90.00
#
_symmetry.space_group_name_H-M   'P 1'
#
loop_
_entity.id
_entity.type
_entity.pdbx_description
1 polymer ?
#
loop_
_entity_poly.entity_id
_entity_poly.type
_entity_poly.pdbx_seq_one_letter_code
_entity_poly.pdbx_strand_id
1 'polypeptide(L)' 'MNSKAAITITYCSQCNWMLRASWMAQELLHTFSTDIASVTLVPGTGGIFTIDVDGQQIWERKQ' A
#
# COMPACT_ATOMS: atom_id res chain seq x y z
N MET A 1 4.46 -2.69 24.06
CA MET A 1 5.21 -2.06 22.96
C MET A 1 4.23 -1.96 21.81
N ASN A 2 3.78 -0.75 21.45
CA ASN A 2 2.84 -0.59 20.34
C ASN A 2 3.62 -0.82 19.03
N SER A 3 3.43 -1.97 18.41
CA SER A 3 3.95 -2.23 17.07
C SER A 3 3.18 -1.33 16.10
N LYS A 4 3.88 -0.38 15.49
CA LYS A 4 3.31 0.49 14.45
C LYS A 4 3.04 -0.33 13.19
N ALA A 5 1.97 0.00 12.47
CA ALA A 5 1.53 -0.78 11.31
C ALA A 5 2.49 -0.66 10.13
N ALA A 6 2.82 -1.78 9.47
CA ALA A 6 3.58 -1.81 8.23
C ALA A 6 2.65 -2.08 7.04
N ILE A 7 2.55 -1.12 6.12
CA ILE A 7 1.64 -1.21 4.97
C ILE A 7 2.43 -1.55 3.71
N THR A 8 1.92 -2.47 2.91
CA THR A 8 2.46 -2.80 1.58
C THR A 8 1.39 -2.56 0.52
N ILE A 9 1.72 -1.78 -0.51
CA ILE A 9 0.87 -1.54 -1.67
C ILE A 9 1.55 -2.20 -2.87
N THR A 10 0.99 -3.32 -3.34
CA THR A 10 1.48 -3.98 -4.56
C THR A 10 0.69 -3.45 -5.75
N TYR A 11 1.37 -2.85 -6.73
CA TYR A 11 0.73 -2.18 -7.85
C TYR A 11 1.27 -2.66 -9.20
N CYS A 12 0.39 -2.74 -10.21
CA CYS A 12 0.80 -3.03 -11.58
C CYS A 12 1.68 -1.89 -12.15
N SER A 13 2.97 -2.18 -12.38
CA SER A 13 3.93 -1.23 -12.95
C SER A 13 3.64 -0.91 -14.42
N GLN A 14 3.02 -1.84 -15.15
CA GLN A 14 2.66 -1.69 -16.57
C GLN A 14 1.33 -0.95 -16.80
N CYS A 15 0.57 -0.70 -15.73
CA CYS A 15 -0.79 -0.15 -15.82
C CYS A 15 -0.85 1.36 -15.55
N ASN A 16 0.30 2.03 -15.46
CA ASN A 16 0.41 3.43 -15.02
C ASN A 16 -0.20 3.70 -13.63
N TRP A 17 -0.11 2.72 -12.71
CA TRP A 17 -0.70 2.81 -11.38
C TRP A 17 0.26 3.27 -10.28
N MET A 18 1.52 3.55 -10.62
CA MET A 18 2.49 4.11 -9.68
C MET A 18 1.96 5.39 -9.04
N LEU A 19 1.42 6.33 -9.82
CA LEU A 19 0.91 7.60 -9.31
C LEU A 19 -0.21 7.40 -8.28
N ARG A 20 -1.14 6.48 -8.55
CA ARG A 20 -2.21 6.12 -7.61
C ARG A 20 -1.65 5.49 -6.34
N ALA A 21 -0.69 4.57 -6.46
CA ALA A 21 -0.07 3.91 -5.32
C ALA A 21 0.68 4.92 -4.44
N SER A 22 1.46 5.82 -5.06
CA SER A 22 2.17 6.90 -4.38
C SER A 22 1.25 7.93 -3.73
N TRP A 23 0.11 8.25 -4.35
CA TRP A 23 -0.89 9.12 -3.75
C TRP A 23 -1.48 8.49 -2.48
N MET A 24 -1.95 7.24 -2.55
CA MET A 24 -2.46 6.55 -1.35
C MET A 24 -1.41 6.43 -0.24
N ALA A 25 -0.14 6.18 -0.61
CA ALA A 25 0.94 6.16 0.37
C ALA A 25 1.08 7.51 1.10
N GLN A 26 0.97 8.63 0.37
CA GLN A 26 0.98 9.97 0.98
C GLN A 26 -0.24 10.19 1.89
N GLU A 27 -1.44 9.82 1.45
CA GLU A 27 -2.65 9.94 2.29
C GLU A 27 -2.53 9.16 3.60
N LEU A 28 -2.00 7.93 3.53
CA LEU A 28 -1.79 7.07 4.70
C LEU A 28 -0.75 7.67 5.66
N LEU A 29 0.41 8.07 5.13
CA LEU A 29 1.49 8.66 5.94
C LEU A 29 1.10 10.01 6.53
N HIS A 30 0.28 10.78 5.82
CA HIS A 30 -0.23 12.05 6.31
C HIS A 30 -1.26 11.84 7.43
N THR A 31 -2.23 10.97 7.21
CA THR A 31 -3.34 10.74 8.15
C THR A 31 -2.91 10.01 9.42
N PHE A 32 -2.02 9.02 9.30
CA PHE A 32 -1.61 8.14 10.40
C PHE A 32 -0.12 8.28 10.74
N SER A 33 0.39 9.50 10.64
CA SER A 33 1.83 9.83 10.74
C SER A 33 2.54 9.26 11.98
N THR A 34 1.83 9.07 13.10
CA THR A 34 2.39 8.52 14.34
C THR A 34 2.21 7.01 14.48
N ASP A 35 1.26 6.42 13.73
CA ASP A 35 0.75 5.07 13.96
C ASP A 35 1.26 4.06 12.94
N ILE A 36 1.77 4.54 11.80
CA ILE A 36 2.39 3.72 10.75
C ILE A 36 3.92 3.68 10.94
N ALA A 37 4.49 2.49 10.76
CA ALA A 37 5.93 2.26 10.71
C ALA A 37 6.48 2.59 9.32
N SER A 38 5.79 2.11 8.28
CA SER A 38 6.21 2.26 6.89
C SER A 38 5.04 2.07 5.92
N VAL A 39 5.19 2.66 4.73
CA VAL A 39 4.41 2.28 3.54
C VAL A 39 5.41 1.87 2.46
N THR A 40 5.25 0.65 1.97
CA THR A 40 6.13 0.05 0.95
C THR A 40 5.37 -0.05 -0.38
N LEU A 41 5.97 0.46 -1.46
CA LEU A 41 5.42 0.32 -2.81
C LEU A 41 6.14 -0.82 -3.53
N VAL A 42 5.40 -1.86 -3.91
CA VAL A 42 5.95 -3.05 -4.59
C VAL A 42 5.44 -3.10 -6.03
N PRO A 43 6.33 -3.05 -7.04
CA PRO A 43 5.92 -3.20 -8.42
C PRO A 43 5.56 -4.67 -8.72
N GLY A 44 4.42 -4.87 -9.37
CA GLY A 44 3.94 -6.16 -9.88
C GLY A 44 3.40 -6.05 -11.30
N THR A 45 2.76 -7.11 -11.79
CA THR A 45 2.20 -7.21 -13.16
C THR A 45 0.75 -7.73 -13.14
N GLY A 46 0.11 -7.85 -14.31
CA GLY A 46 -1.20 -8.52 -14.42
C GLY A 46 -2.39 -7.75 -13.84
N GLY A 47 -2.31 -6.41 -13.77
CA GLY A 47 -3.39 -5.58 -13.23
C GLY A 47 -3.62 -5.79 -11.73
N ILE A 48 -2.57 -6.18 -10.99
CA ILE A 48 -2.57 -6.29 -9.53
C ILE A 48 -2.68 -4.92 -8.87
N PHE A 49 -3.48 -4.86 -7.82
CA PHE A 49 -3.54 -3.73 -6.91
C PHE A 49 -4.06 -4.24 -5.56
N THR A 50 -3.14 -4.56 -4.65
CA THR A 50 -3.44 -5.06 -3.30
C THR A 50 -2.89 -4.14 -2.24
N ILE A 51 -3.52 -4.15 -1.07
CA ILE A 51 -3.04 -3.47 0.12
C ILE A 51 -3.02 -4.48 1.27
N ASP A 52 -1.85 -4.62 1.88
CA ASP A 52 -1.59 -5.50 3.00
C ASP A 52 -1.17 -4.66 4.22
N VAL A 53 -1.70 -5.00 5.40
CA VAL A 53 -1.31 -4.41 6.70
C VAL A 53 -0.72 -5.52 7.54
N ASP A 54 0.54 -5.39 7.93
CA ASP A 54 1.28 -6.40 8.70
C ASP A 54 1.22 -7.81 8.07
N GLY A 55 1.21 -7.86 6.74
CA GLY A 55 1.11 -9.10 5.94
C GLY A 55 -0.30 -9.66 5.77
N GLN A 56 -1.33 -9.00 6.32
CA GLN A 56 -2.72 -9.34 6.10
C GLN A 56 -3.34 -8.48 5.00
N GLN A 57 -3.82 -9.11 3.93
CA GLN A 57 -4.50 -8.41 2.84
C GLN A 57 -5.84 -7.81 3.33
N ILE A 58 -6.00 -6.50 3.16
CA ILE A 58 -7.22 -5.76 3.52
C ILE A 58 -7.98 -5.25 2.30
N TRP A 59 -7.32 -5.17 1.14
CA TRP A 59 -7.91 -4.69 -0.10
C TRP A 59 -7.34 -5.41 -1.31
N GLU A 60 -8.20 -5.74 -2.26
CA GLU A 60 -7.84 -6.25 -3.59
C GLU A 60 -8.83 -5.66 -4.61
N ARG A 61 -8.37 -5.37 -5.82
CA ARG A 61 -9.15 -4.63 -6.82
C ARG A 61 -10.29 -5.43 -7.46
N LYS A 62 -10.15 -6.75 -7.60
CA LYS A 62 -11.12 -7.62 -8.30
C LYS A 62 -12.21 -8.14 -7.37
N GLN A 63 -12.00 -8.07 -6.06
CA GLN A 63 -12.95 -8.41 -5.00
C GLN A 63 -13.87 -7.22 -4.69
#